data_AF-A0A2M9H4C6-F1
#
_entry.id   AF-A0A2M9H4C6-F1
#
_cell.length_a   1.000
_cell.length_b   1.000
_cell.length_c   1.000
_cell.angle_alpha   90.00
_cell.angle_beta   90.00
_cell.angle_gamma   90.00
#
_symmetry.space_group_name_H-M   'P 1'
#
loop_
_entity.id
_entity.type
_entity.pdbx_description
1 polymer ?
#
loop_
_entity_poly.entity_id
_entity_poly.type
_entity_poly.pdbx_seq_one_letter_code
_entity_poly.pdbx_strand_id
1 'polypeptide(L)'
;MTLFTTDYLEYYLTLVSWIVNNGIWAVLVSSGVFALPFVAIIVQEWLKARAEGADEGNKGVLSAARIENRVFVAIVVVMFAGIPFIDVDLNTIQYDSSRSAQCQVSVAQPGDTGWSQSFSTINNQSAKVPVWWAFMHALSRAVTGASVAAIPCGTDLRQMRMEIDATRIDDPVLAQEVADFSRDCYGPARAKLFMQRPQLDEQQMHDVTWIGSRFFTDTNGYYDTYRSSTPREDWPYDSTRDAGLAQVASGGGYPTCRQWWSDGSNGLRARLLGQVDPSLLSRLAGWAGFLSRAEVDDSVIRAIASPRQQKLNQGSVYTDYGGQIDKTLPNIVTRATGDVGMAVGAIAAFPAMDVVRQSLPMVLALLKMALVICIPLVLVVGTYDLKTVVTVSVVQFALFFVDFWFQLARWIDSTILDALYGWGFGWNRPHTNFDPLVGLNNAFGDMLLMFVAGTMFLVLPGFWLASLTWVGIRAGHAIQGLSDGSKSAGQAGGKGAGALTGGKLK
;
A
#
# COMPACT_ATOMS: atom_id res chain seq x y z
N MET A 1 -26.31 10.45 15.88
CA MET A 1 -25.96 10.17 14.47
C MET A 1 -24.56 9.57 14.50
N THR A 2 -24.32 8.43 13.85
CA THR A 2 -23.00 7.77 13.86
C THR A 2 -22.17 8.24 12.68
N LEU A 3 -20.86 8.40 12.88
CA LEU A 3 -19.91 8.72 11.81
C LEU A 3 -19.13 7.46 11.45
N PHE A 4 -19.18 7.04 10.19
CA PHE A 4 -18.46 5.87 9.73
C PHE A 4 -17.07 6.21 9.22
N THR A 5 -16.09 5.36 9.54
CA THR A 5 -14.74 5.41 8.97
C THR A 5 -14.29 4.04 8.48
N THR A 6 -13.45 4.01 7.45
CA THR A 6 -12.97 2.78 6.80
C THR A 6 -11.50 2.49 7.07
N ASP A 7 -10.78 3.45 7.65
CA ASP A 7 -9.35 3.37 7.95
C ASP A 7 -9.10 3.70 9.43
N TYR A 8 -8.16 2.99 10.06
CA TYR A 8 -7.87 3.15 11.49
C TYR A 8 -7.26 4.52 11.82
N LEU A 9 -6.46 5.11 10.92
CA LEU A 9 -5.91 6.45 11.13
C LEU A 9 -7.01 7.50 10.96
N GLU A 10 -7.86 7.32 9.95
CA GLU A 10 -8.98 8.22 9.72
C GLU A 10 -9.97 8.25 10.89
N TYR A 11 -10.18 7.11 11.57
CA TYR A 11 -10.98 7.03 12.80
C TYR A 11 -10.55 8.06 13.85
N TYR A 12 -9.26 8.08 14.19
CA TYR A 12 -8.73 9.03 15.18
C TYR A 12 -8.65 10.46 14.65
N LEU A 13 -8.21 10.63 13.40
CA LEU A 13 -8.07 11.97 12.80
C LEU A 13 -9.40 12.68 12.59
N THR A 14 -10.49 11.94 12.38
CA THR A 14 -11.84 12.54 12.27
C THR A 14 -12.19 13.26 13.56
N LEU A 15 -12.00 12.62 14.73
CA LEU A 15 -12.27 13.27 16.02
C LEU A 15 -11.35 14.49 16.25
N VAL A 16 -10.04 14.32 16.03
CA VAL A 16 -9.05 15.41 16.19
C VAL A 16 -9.41 16.61 15.31
N SER A 17 -9.81 16.37 14.06
CA SER A 17 -10.18 17.43 13.11
C SER A 17 -11.34 18.29 13.63
N TRP A 18 -12.35 17.65 14.24
CA TRP A 18 -13.51 18.35 14.78
C TRP A 18 -13.20 19.09 16.08
N ILE A 19 -12.37 18.52 16.97
CA ILE A 19 -11.91 19.22 18.17
C ILE A 19 -11.21 20.53 17.82
N VAL A 20 -10.29 20.49 16.85
CA VAL A 20 -9.58 21.69 16.38
C VAL A 20 -10.54 22.65 15.68
N ASN A 21 -11.46 22.15 14.85
CA ASN A 21 -12.50 22.95 14.21
C ASN A 21 -13.36 23.71 15.25
N ASN A 22 -13.80 23.03 16.31
CA ASN A 22 -14.56 23.66 17.40
C ASN A 22 -13.77 24.76 18.09
N GLY A 23 -12.48 24.53 18.35
CA GLY A 23 -11.58 25.55 18.91
C GLY A 23 -11.49 26.79 18.02
N ILE A 24 -11.29 26.61 16.70
CA ILE A 24 -11.23 27.72 15.74
C ILE A 24 -12.57 28.46 15.68
N TRP A 25 -13.69 27.74 15.61
CA TRP A 25 -15.02 28.36 15.61
C TRP A 25 -15.28 29.17 16.88
N ALA A 26 -14.91 28.66 18.05
CA ALA A 26 -15.04 29.38 19.31
C ALA A 26 -14.25 30.69 19.31
N VAL A 27 -13.03 30.69 18.76
CA VAL A 27 -12.21 31.90 18.60
C VAL A 27 -12.86 32.90 17.64
N LEU A 28 -13.45 32.45 16.53
CA LEU A 28 -14.18 33.32 15.60
C LEU A 28 -15.41 33.97 16.23
N VAL A 29 -16.11 33.24 17.09
CA VAL A 29 -17.25 33.76 17.86
C VAL A 29 -16.78 34.76 18.91
N SER A 30 -15.77 34.41 19.72
CA SER A 30 -15.29 35.27 20.81
C SER A 30 -14.63 36.57 20.32
N SER A 31 -13.97 36.53 19.17
CA SER A 31 -13.35 37.71 18.54
C SER A 31 -14.35 38.59 17.78
N GLY A 32 -15.59 38.12 17.55
CA GLY A 32 -16.58 38.81 16.72
C GLY A 32 -16.29 38.72 15.21
N VAL A 33 -15.24 38.02 14.79
CA VAL A 33 -14.89 37.83 13.36
C VAL A 33 -16.01 37.14 12.60
N PHE A 34 -16.80 36.29 13.27
CA PHE A 34 -17.96 35.64 12.67
C PHE A 34 -19.01 36.64 12.11
N ALA A 35 -19.04 37.88 12.63
CA ALA A 35 -19.97 38.93 12.22
C ALA A 35 -19.49 39.75 11.01
N LEU A 36 -18.19 39.73 10.71
CA LEU A 36 -17.59 40.51 9.60
C LEU A 36 -18.22 40.21 8.24
N PRO A 37 -18.53 38.94 7.88
CA PRO A 37 -19.26 38.62 6.66
C PRO A 37 -20.58 39.37 6.49
N PHE A 38 -21.36 39.54 7.56
CA PHE A 38 -22.65 40.23 7.48
C PHE A 38 -22.47 41.72 7.15
N VAL A 39 -21.48 42.37 7.77
CA VAL A 39 -21.11 43.76 7.44
C VAL A 39 -20.63 43.85 6.00
N ALA A 40 -19.79 42.90 5.55
CA ALA A 40 -19.29 42.85 4.19
C ALA A 40 -20.42 42.71 3.15
N ILE A 41 -21.44 41.88 3.42
CA ILE A 41 -22.63 41.75 2.56
C ILE A 41 -23.35 43.09 2.42
N ILE A 42 -23.61 43.79 3.52
CA ILE A 42 -24.30 45.08 3.52
C ILE A 42 -23.51 46.12 2.70
N VAL A 43 -22.20 46.24 2.95
CA VAL A 43 -21.33 47.19 2.24
C VAL A 43 -21.22 46.85 0.75
N GLN A 44 -21.07 45.58 0.39
CA GLN A 44 -20.97 45.14 -1.01
C GLN A 44 -22.24 45.47 -1.80
N GLU A 45 -23.41 45.13 -1.27
CA GLU A 45 -24.68 45.41 -1.96
C GLU A 45 -24.99 46.91 -2.01
N TRP A 46 -24.62 47.67 -0.97
CA TRP A 46 -24.71 49.12 -0.98
C TRP A 46 -23.83 49.77 -2.06
N LEU A 47 -22.58 49.31 -2.21
CA LEU A 47 -21.67 49.80 -3.26
C LEU A 47 -22.16 49.41 -4.66
N LYS A 48 -22.67 48.19 -4.85
CA LYS A 48 -23.26 47.76 -6.14
C LYS A 48 -24.45 48.63 -6.53
N ALA A 49 -25.36 48.88 -5.60
CA ALA A 49 -26.53 49.73 -5.85
C ALA A 49 -26.14 51.18 -6.24
N ARG A 50 -24.98 51.67 -5.77
CA ARG A 50 -24.43 52.97 -6.20
C ARG A 50 -23.80 52.95 -7.59
N ALA A 51 -23.24 51.82 -8.01
CA ALA A 51 -22.61 51.67 -9.33
C ALA A 51 -23.64 51.46 -10.46
N GLU A 52 -24.85 51.02 -10.13
CA GLU A 52 -25.93 50.77 -11.10
C GLU A 52 -26.49 52.08 -11.68
N GLY A 53 -26.89 52.03 -12.97
CA GLY A 53 -27.41 53.16 -13.75
C GLY A 53 -28.80 53.64 -13.29
N ALA A 54 -29.32 54.71 -13.89
CA ALA A 54 -30.64 55.26 -13.56
C ALA A 54 -31.81 54.35 -13.99
N ASP A 55 -31.56 53.39 -14.89
CA ASP A 55 -32.58 52.51 -15.49
C ASP A 55 -33.06 51.37 -14.56
N GLU A 56 -32.46 51.19 -13.38
CA GLU A 56 -32.82 50.13 -12.41
C GLU A 56 -33.97 50.51 -11.45
N GLY A 57 -34.56 51.70 -11.60
CA GLY A 57 -35.69 52.14 -10.77
C GLY A 57 -35.29 52.53 -9.34
N ASN A 58 -36.13 52.19 -8.34
CA ASN A 58 -35.88 52.55 -6.94
C ASN A 58 -34.76 51.70 -6.31
N LYS A 59 -33.53 52.23 -6.40
CA LYS A 59 -32.29 51.60 -5.89
C LYS A 59 -32.33 51.28 -4.40
N GLY A 60 -33.09 52.02 -3.60
CA GLY A 60 -33.23 51.78 -2.17
C GLY A 60 -34.00 50.49 -1.85
N VAL A 61 -35.12 50.27 -2.55
CA VAL A 61 -35.96 49.07 -2.35
C VAL A 61 -35.26 47.83 -2.91
N LEU A 62 -34.61 47.96 -4.08
CA LEU A 62 -33.89 46.85 -4.71
C LEU A 62 -32.68 46.41 -3.88
N SER A 63 -31.90 47.36 -3.35
CA SER A 63 -30.75 47.05 -2.50
C SER A 63 -31.17 46.44 -1.16
N ALA A 64 -32.24 46.93 -0.54
CA ALA A 64 -32.79 46.36 0.68
C ALA A 64 -33.22 44.88 0.48
N ALA A 65 -33.95 44.58 -0.58
CA ALA A 65 -34.38 43.22 -0.89
C ALA A 65 -33.20 42.28 -1.18
N ARG A 66 -32.14 42.75 -1.86
CA ARG A 66 -30.91 41.96 -2.09
C ARG A 66 -30.14 41.69 -0.80
N ILE A 67 -30.00 42.70 0.06
CA ILE A 67 -29.34 42.55 1.37
C ILE A 67 -30.12 41.55 2.22
N GLU A 68 -31.45 41.69 2.31
CA GLU A 68 -32.31 40.79 3.09
C GLU A 68 -32.11 39.34 2.65
N ASN A 69 -32.18 39.07 1.35
CA ASN A 69 -32.00 37.71 0.83
C ASN A 69 -30.59 37.16 1.13
N ARG A 70 -29.52 37.93 0.87
CA ARG A 70 -28.15 37.47 1.13
C ARG A 70 -27.87 37.26 2.62
N VAL A 71 -28.39 38.13 3.49
CA VAL A 71 -28.28 37.99 4.94
C VAL A 71 -29.06 36.77 5.43
N PHE A 72 -30.27 36.54 4.93
CA PHE A 72 -31.06 35.37 5.31
C PHE A 72 -30.36 34.06 4.93
N VAL A 73 -29.82 33.97 3.71
CA VAL A 73 -29.01 32.82 3.26
C VAL A 73 -27.79 32.64 4.17
N ALA A 74 -27.07 33.71 4.50
CA ALA A 74 -25.92 33.66 5.40
C ALA A 74 -26.30 33.16 6.82
N ILE A 75 -27.45 33.57 7.35
CA ILE A 75 -27.97 33.07 8.64
C ILE A 75 -28.22 31.57 8.57
N VAL A 76 -28.89 31.09 7.51
CA VAL A 76 -29.15 29.65 7.32
C VAL A 76 -27.83 28.87 7.22
N VAL A 77 -26.85 29.38 6.47
CA VAL A 77 -25.52 28.75 6.36
C VAL A 77 -24.82 28.67 7.71
N VAL A 78 -24.83 29.75 8.50
CA VAL A 78 -24.24 29.73 9.85
C VAL A 78 -24.98 28.72 10.73
N MET A 79 -26.30 28.68 10.68
CA MET A 79 -27.11 27.76 11.49
C MET A 79 -26.81 26.29 11.19
N PHE A 80 -26.71 25.89 9.92
CA PHE A 80 -26.54 24.48 9.55
C PHE A 80 -25.08 24.04 9.38
N ALA A 81 -24.21 24.91 8.87
CA ALA A 81 -22.83 24.58 8.51
C ALA A 81 -21.77 25.27 9.40
N GLY A 82 -22.13 26.33 10.12
CA GLY A 82 -21.20 27.03 11.02
C GLY A 82 -21.28 26.54 12.46
N ILE A 83 -22.48 26.51 13.03
CA ILE A 83 -22.69 26.22 14.45
C ILE A 83 -22.63 24.70 14.70
N PRO A 84 -21.73 24.24 15.59
CA PRO A 84 -21.60 22.82 15.89
C PRO A 84 -22.65 22.37 16.93
N PHE A 85 -23.48 21.39 16.57
CA PHE A 85 -24.63 20.94 17.40
C PHE A 85 -24.55 19.48 17.84
N ILE A 86 -24.01 18.59 17.00
CA ILE A 86 -24.05 17.14 17.21
C ILE A 86 -22.80 16.71 17.96
N ASP A 87 -22.94 16.18 19.17
CA ASP A 87 -21.82 15.63 19.93
C ASP A 87 -21.24 14.39 19.24
N VAL A 88 -19.92 14.35 19.11
CA VAL A 88 -19.12 13.27 18.54
C VAL A 88 -17.96 12.96 19.47
N ASP A 89 -17.83 11.68 19.77
CA ASP A 89 -16.79 11.06 20.59
C ASP A 89 -16.27 9.79 19.91
N LEU A 90 -15.29 9.11 20.49
CA LEU A 90 -14.81 7.84 19.95
C LEU A 90 -15.88 6.74 19.96
N ASN A 91 -16.91 6.79 20.81
CA ASN A 91 -17.95 5.74 20.87
C ASN A 91 -19.01 5.89 19.76
N THR A 92 -19.21 7.11 19.28
CA THR A 92 -20.16 7.48 18.23
C THR A 92 -19.57 7.35 16.83
N ILE A 93 -18.24 7.35 16.71
CA ILE A 93 -17.54 6.98 15.49
C ILE A 93 -17.49 5.44 15.41
N GLN A 94 -17.89 4.88 14.28
CA GLN A 94 -17.86 3.44 14.06
C GLN A 94 -16.94 3.10 12.89
N TYR A 95 -16.07 2.11 13.12
CA TYR A 95 -15.28 1.51 12.05
C TYR A 95 -16.16 0.57 11.23
N ASP A 96 -16.28 0.84 9.93
CA ASP A 96 -17.07 0.03 9.02
C ASP A 96 -16.27 -1.20 8.56
N SER A 97 -16.61 -2.36 9.14
CA SER A 97 -16.05 -3.67 8.80
C SER A 97 -16.87 -4.44 7.76
N SER A 98 -17.92 -3.85 7.18
CA SER A 98 -18.82 -4.54 6.24
C SER A 98 -18.07 -5.12 5.04
N ARG A 99 -17.10 -4.39 4.50
CA ARG A 99 -16.26 -4.87 3.39
C ARG A 99 -15.33 -6.00 3.81
N SER A 100 -14.73 -5.91 4.98
CA SER A 100 -13.89 -6.97 5.55
C SER A 100 -14.70 -8.26 5.74
N ALA A 101 -15.96 -8.13 6.19
CA ALA A 101 -16.90 -9.25 6.27
C ALA A 101 -17.29 -9.78 4.88
N GLN A 102 -17.55 -8.91 3.90
CA GLN A 102 -17.91 -9.31 2.53
C GLN A 102 -16.77 -10.08 1.85
N CYS A 103 -15.53 -9.61 2.00
CA CYS A 103 -14.37 -10.21 1.35
C CYS A 103 -13.65 -11.24 2.23
N GLN A 104 -14.13 -11.52 3.46
CA GLN A 104 -13.52 -12.45 4.42
C GLN A 104 -12.03 -12.16 4.68
N VAL A 105 -11.66 -10.88 4.68
CA VAL A 105 -10.29 -10.43 4.97
C VAL A 105 -10.29 -9.70 6.32
N SER A 106 -9.50 -10.20 7.26
CA SER A 106 -9.29 -9.53 8.55
C SER A 106 -8.34 -8.36 8.38
N VAL A 107 -8.79 -7.17 8.78
CA VAL A 107 -7.97 -5.96 8.89
C VAL A 107 -7.91 -5.56 10.36
N ALA A 108 -6.77 -5.02 10.80
CA ALA A 108 -6.59 -4.60 12.18
C ALA A 108 -7.65 -3.54 12.56
N GLN A 109 -8.39 -3.79 13.64
CA GLN A 109 -9.35 -2.83 14.14
C GLN A 109 -8.63 -1.69 14.87
N PRO A 110 -9.21 -0.48 14.95
CA PRO A 110 -8.56 0.65 15.61
C PRO A 110 -8.07 0.35 17.05
N GLY A 111 -8.78 -0.50 17.79
CA GLY A 111 -8.44 -0.93 19.15
C GLY A 111 -7.20 -1.82 19.24
N ASP A 112 -6.95 -2.65 18.21
CA ASP A 112 -5.85 -3.62 18.16
C ASP A 112 -4.53 -2.98 17.69
N THR A 113 -4.54 -1.68 17.37
CA THR A 113 -3.35 -0.94 16.92
C THR A 113 -2.73 -0.14 18.06
N GLY A 114 -1.42 0.10 18.00
CA GLY A 114 -0.73 0.98 18.96
C GLY A 114 -1.25 2.43 19.00
N TRP A 115 -2.05 2.84 17.99
CA TRP A 115 -2.73 4.13 17.96
C TRP A 115 -3.78 4.25 19.07
N SER A 116 -4.39 3.14 19.50
CA SER A 116 -5.33 3.16 20.62
C SER A 116 -4.67 3.66 21.90
N GLN A 117 -3.40 3.36 22.14
CA GLN A 117 -2.66 3.85 23.32
C GLN A 117 -2.37 5.36 23.26
N SER A 118 -2.11 5.91 22.06
CA SER A 118 -1.78 7.33 21.89
C SER A 118 -3.00 8.24 21.74
N PHE A 119 -4.12 7.71 21.21
CA PHE A 119 -5.32 8.49 20.89
C PHE A 119 -6.56 8.11 21.72
N SER A 120 -6.52 7.04 22.53
CA SER A 120 -7.57 6.79 23.56
C SER A 120 -7.68 7.93 24.56
N THR A 121 -6.56 8.63 24.81
CA THR A 121 -6.47 9.76 25.72
C THR A 121 -6.44 11.09 24.98
N ILE A 122 -7.33 11.34 23.99
CA ILE A 122 -7.63 12.73 23.58
C ILE A 122 -8.41 13.42 24.72
N ASN A 123 -7.78 13.46 25.89
CA ASN A 123 -8.12 14.11 27.16
C ASN A 123 -9.61 14.14 27.54
N ASN A 124 -10.37 13.07 27.27
CA ASN A 124 -11.83 13.02 27.43
C ASN A 124 -12.58 14.16 26.72
N GLN A 125 -12.02 14.70 25.63
CA GLN A 125 -12.66 15.76 24.86
C GLN A 125 -13.59 15.15 23.82
N SER A 126 -14.84 15.61 23.84
CA SER A 126 -15.81 15.40 22.78
C SER A 126 -15.79 16.58 21.82
N ALA A 127 -15.96 16.31 20.53
CA ALA A 127 -16.15 17.33 19.52
C ALA A 127 -17.65 17.55 19.26
N LYS A 128 -17.99 18.68 18.63
CA LYS A 128 -19.33 18.95 18.12
C LYS A 128 -19.27 19.20 16.61
N VAL A 129 -20.18 18.59 15.87
CA VAL A 129 -20.22 18.69 14.41
C VAL A 129 -21.47 19.48 13.98
N PRO A 130 -21.35 20.43 13.02
CA PRO A 130 -22.52 21.08 12.44
C PRO A 130 -23.38 20.10 11.65
N VAL A 131 -24.69 20.33 11.63
CA VAL A 131 -25.68 19.41 11.04
C VAL A 131 -25.38 19.12 9.58
N TRP A 132 -25.02 20.15 8.80
CA TRP A 132 -24.69 20.00 7.38
C TRP A 132 -23.49 19.07 7.15
N TRP A 133 -22.43 19.21 7.95
CA TRP A 133 -21.21 18.41 7.76
C TRP A 133 -21.36 16.98 8.26
N ALA A 134 -22.16 16.75 9.30
CA ALA A 134 -22.53 15.40 9.72
C ALA A 134 -23.33 14.68 8.63
N PHE A 135 -24.28 15.37 8.00
CA PHE A 135 -25.00 14.86 6.84
C PHE A 135 -24.06 14.58 5.65
N MET A 136 -23.21 15.56 5.29
CA MET A 136 -22.27 15.41 4.17
C MET A 136 -21.27 14.27 4.40
N HIS A 137 -20.80 14.06 5.63
CA HIS A 137 -19.94 12.93 5.99
C HIS A 137 -20.66 11.60 5.77
N ALA A 138 -21.87 11.46 6.34
CA ALA A 138 -22.67 10.25 6.21
C ALA A 138 -23.01 9.94 4.74
N LEU A 139 -23.42 10.95 3.97
CA LEU A 139 -23.70 10.83 2.54
C LEU A 139 -22.46 10.40 1.76
N SER A 140 -21.33 11.07 1.98
CA SER A 140 -20.08 10.77 1.28
C SER A 140 -19.60 9.35 1.58
N ARG A 141 -19.74 8.91 2.83
CA ARG A 141 -19.41 7.54 3.24
C ARG A 141 -20.33 6.50 2.66
N ALA A 142 -21.65 6.72 2.70
CA ALA A 142 -22.62 5.79 2.14
C ALA A 142 -22.40 5.57 0.64
N VAL A 143 -22.23 6.66 -0.12
CA VAL A 143 -22.00 6.58 -1.58
C VAL A 143 -20.65 5.92 -1.88
N THR A 144 -19.59 6.30 -1.17
CA THR A 144 -18.25 5.72 -1.38
C THR A 144 -18.24 4.24 -1.02
N GLY A 145 -18.80 3.86 0.14
CA GLY A 145 -18.88 2.48 0.61
C GLY A 145 -19.69 1.59 -0.33
N ALA A 146 -20.86 2.06 -0.79
CA ALA A 146 -21.67 1.34 -1.76
C ALA A 146 -20.95 1.17 -3.12
N SER A 147 -20.28 2.22 -3.61
CA SER A 147 -19.50 2.15 -4.86
C SER A 147 -18.32 1.19 -4.74
N VAL A 148 -17.69 1.17 -3.57
CA VAL A 148 -16.64 0.24 -3.22
C VAL A 148 -17.14 -1.21 -3.17
N ALA A 149 -18.32 -1.46 -2.60
CA ALA A 149 -18.92 -2.79 -2.51
C ALA A 149 -19.29 -3.40 -3.88
N ALA A 150 -19.41 -2.56 -4.91
CA ALA A 150 -19.60 -2.99 -6.30
C ALA A 150 -18.31 -3.52 -6.95
N ILE A 151 -17.13 -3.25 -6.36
CA ILE A 151 -15.86 -3.81 -6.83
C ILE A 151 -15.77 -5.28 -6.33
N PRO A 152 -15.48 -6.26 -7.21
CA PRO A 152 -15.33 -7.64 -6.79
C PRO A 152 -14.26 -7.81 -5.71
N CYS A 153 -14.50 -8.73 -4.77
CA CYS A 153 -13.46 -9.14 -3.83
C CYS A 153 -12.33 -9.86 -4.60
N GLY A 154 -11.10 -9.43 -4.35
CA GLY A 154 -9.90 -10.07 -4.90
C GLY A 154 -8.83 -10.19 -3.81
N THR A 155 -7.88 -11.09 -3.99
CA THR A 155 -6.71 -11.22 -3.12
C THR A 155 -5.69 -10.15 -3.48
N ASP A 156 -5.25 -9.35 -2.50
CA ASP A 156 -4.20 -8.35 -2.72
C ASP A 156 -2.83 -9.04 -2.81
N LEU A 157 -2.44 -9.38 -4.05
CA LEU A 157 -1.20 -10.11 -4.35
C LEU A 157 0.05 -9.31 -3.98
N ARG A 158 -0.02 -7.98 -4.12
CA ARG A 158 1.10 -7.10 -3.80
C ARG A 158 1.29 -7.00 -2.30
N GLN A 159 0.21 -6.86 -1.54
CA GLN A 159 0.28 -6.86 -0.09
C GLN A 159 0.86 -8.17 0.44
N MET A 160 0.40 -9.33 -0.06
CA MET A 160 0.97 -10.62 0.34
C MET A 160 2.47 -10.71 0.03
N ARG A 161 2.91 -10.25 -1.14
CA ARG A 161 4.34 -10.17 -1.47
C ARG A 161 5.10 -9.30 -0.46
N MET A 162 4.60 -8.11 -0.15
CA MET A 162 5.26 -7.21 0.80
C MET A 162 5.35 -7.82 2.21
N GLU A 163 4.31 -8.53 2.64
CA GLU A 163 4.31 -9.27 3.90
C GLU A 163 5.38 -10.39 3.88
N ILE A 164 5.51 -11.15 2.78
CA ILE A 164 6.58 -12.16 2.63
C ILE A 164 7.97 -11.51 2.67
N ASP A 165 8.16 -10.41 1.94
CA ASP A 165 9.43 -9.65 1.93
C ASP A 165 9.78 -9.09 3.32
N ALA A 166 8.77 -8.78 4.14
CA ALA A 166 8.93 -8.31 5.52
C ALA A 166 9.20 -9.45 6.51
N THR A 167 8.65 -10.66 6.31
CA THR A 167 8.90 -11.86 7.15
C THR A 167 10.27 -12.51 6.95
N ARG A 168 11.24 -11.78 6.38
CA ARG A 168 12.57 -12.33 6.13
C ARG A 168 13.28 -12.59 7.47
N ILE A 169 14.06 -13.68 7.55
CA ILE A 169 14.64 -14.24 8.79
C ILE A 169 15.16 -13.15 9.75
N ASP A 170 14.39 -12.86 10.81
CA ASP A 170 14.75 -11.88 11.84
C ASP A 170 15.77 -12.45 12.85
N ASP A 171 15.76 -13.77 13.05
CA ASP A 171 16.68 -14.46 13.95
C ASP A 171 18.08 -14.57 13.31
N PRO A 172 19.11 -13.88 13.85
CA PRO A 172 20.46 -13.94 13.31
C PRO A 172 21.06 -15.35 13.35
N VAL A 173 20.63 -16.20 14.29
CA VAL A 173 21.12 -17.58 14.41
C VAL A 173 20.57 -18.45 13.27
N LEU A 174 19.26 -18.34 13.00
CA LEU A 174 18.64 -19.05 11.87
C LEU A 174 19.18 -18.56 10.52
N ALA A 175 19.44 -17.25 10.38
CA ALA A 175 20.04 -16.70 9.17
C ALA A 175 21.46 -17.24 8.93
N GLN A 176 22.26 -17.35 10.00
CA GLN A 176 23.59 -17.96 9.94
C GLN A 176 23.50 -19.46 9.61
N GLU A 177 22.51 -20.16 10.16
CA GLU A 177 22.29 -21.57 9.87
C GLU A 177 21.95 -21.82 8.39
N VAL A 178 21.12 -20.96 7.79
CA VAL A 178 20.84 -20.99 6.34
C VAL A 178 22.12 -20.75 5.53
N ALA A 179 22.99 -19.83 5.96
CA ALA A 179 24.27 -19.58 5.30
C ALA A 179 25.21 -20.80 5.39
N ASP A 180 25.29 -21.44 6.56
CA ASP A 180 26.07 -22.66 6.74
C ASP A 180 25.51 -23.81 5.90
N PHE A 181 24.19 -23.99 5.85
CA PHE A 181 23.56 -25.00 5.00
C PHE A 181 23.85 -24.73 3.52
N SER A 182 23.80 -23.46 3.10
CA SER A 182 24.17 -23.08 1.74
C SER A 182 25.62 -23.40 1.42
N ARG A 183 26.55 -23.23 2.37
CA ARG A 183 27.98 -23.49 2.20
C ARG A 183 28.29 -24.99 2.19
N ASP A 184 27.73 -25.73 3.14
CA ASP A 184 28.12 -27.11 3.42
C ASP A 184 27.34 -28.12 2.57
N CYS A 185 26.10 -27.80 2.20
CA CYS A 185 25.20 -28.68 1.47
C CYS A 185 24.98 -28.24 0.03
N TYR A 186 24.38 -27.06 -0.16
CA TYR A 186 23.96 -26.59 -1.49
C TYR A 186 25.15 -26.28 -2.41
N GLY A 187 26.19 -25.61 -1.92
CA GLY A 187 27.38 -25.26 -2.70
C GLY A 187 28.06 -26.49 -3.34
N PRO A 188 28.46 -27.51 -2.56
CA PRO A 188 29.05 -28.74 -3.08
C PRO A 188 28.13 -29.52 -4.01
N ALA A 189 26.83 -29.65 -3.66
CA ALA A 189 25.85 -30.33 -4.50
C ALA A 189 25.69 -29.66 -5.87
N ARG A 190 25.61 -28.32 -5.88
CA ARG A 190 25.52 -27.53 -7.10
C ARG A 190 26.81 -27.58 -7.92
N ALA A 191 27.97 -27.56 -7.28
CA ALA A 191 29.26 -27.74 -7.95
C ALA A 191 29.35 -29.11 -8.63
N LYS A 192 28.91 -30.18 -7.95
CA LYS A 192 28.84 -31.53 -8.51
C LYS A 192 27.91 -31.59 -9.72
N LEU A 193 26.73 -30.95 -9.65
CA LEU A 193 25.81 -30.84 -10.77
C LEU A 193 26.45 -30.16 -11.99
N PHE A 194 27.15 -29.03 -11.79
CA PHE A 194 27.85 -28.32 -12.86
C PHE A 194 29.00 -29.11 -13.47
N MET A 195 29.67 -29.96 -12.68
CA MET A 195 30.74 -30.84 -13.17
C MET A 195 30.18 -32.02 -13.98
N GLN A 196 29.09 -32.63 -13.52
CA GLN A 196 28.49 -33.79 -14.17
C GLN A 196 27.67 -33.45 -15.42
N ARG A 197 27.13 -32.23 -15.50
CA ARG A 197 26.29 -31.71 -16.61
C ARG A 197 25.21 -32.70 -17.08
N PRO A 198 24.36 -33.22 -16.16
CA PRO A 198 23.24 -34.05 -16.58
C PRO A 198 22.27 -33.25 -17.45
N GLN A 199 21.55 -33.93 -18.34
CA GLN A 199 20.44 -33.33 -19.08
C GLN A 199 19.28 -33.11 -18.11
N LEU A 200 18.92 -31.84 -17.88
CA LEU A 200 17.81 -31.43 -17.03
C LEU A 200 16.72 -30.81 -17.89
N ASP A 201 15.46 -31.07 -17.56
CA ASP A 201 14.34 -30.32 -18.13
C ASP A 201 14.24 -28.90 -17.51
N GLU A 202 13.38 -28.05 -18.07
CA GLU A 202 13.23 -26.66 -17.64
C GLU A 202 12.79 -26.53 -16.17
N GLN A 203 11.97 -27.46 -15.68
CA GLN A 203 11.49 -27.47 -14.29
C GLN A 203 12.60 -27.85 -13.32
N GLN A 204 13.38 -28.87 -13.65
CA GLN A 204 14.56 -29.30 -12.90
C GLN A 204 15.64 -28.23 -12.91
N MET A 205 15.86 -27.55 -14.04
CA MET A 205 16.77 -26.42 -14.12
C MET A 205 16.37 -25.28 -13.18
N HIS A 206 15.08 -25.03 -13.01
CA HIS A 206 14.58 -24.06 -12.05
C HIS A 206 14.66 -24.59 -10.59
N ASP A 207 14.39 -25.86 -10.35
CA ASP A 207 14.44 -26.44 -9.01
C ASP A 207 15.86 -26.46 -8.42
N VAL A 208 16.91 -26.67 -9.22
CA VAL A 208 18.30 -26.68 -8.71
C VAL A 208 18.84 -25.30 -8.33
N THR A 209 18.06 -24.23 -8.50
CA THR A 209 18.49 -22.83 -8.25
C THR A 209 18.44 -22.40 -6.78
N TRP A 210 17.97 -23.25 -5.86
CA TRP A 210 17.82 -22.90 -4.45
C TRP A 210 18.16 -24.06 -3.49
N ILE A 211 18.32 -23.73 -2.21
CA ILE A 211 18.81 -24.64 -1.16
C ILE A 211 17.86 -25.80 -0.83
N GLY A 212 16.56 -25.67 -1.12
CA GLY A 212 15.57 -26.71 -0.84
C GLY A 212 15.20 -27.57 -2.04
N SER A 213 16.04 -27.58 -3.08
CA SER A 213 15.80 -28.33 -4.32
C SER A 213 15.42 -29.78 -4.06
N ARG A 214 14.28 -30.21 -4.62
CA ARG A 214 13.84 -31.62 -4.60
C ARG A 214 14.81 -32.51 -5.35
N PHE A 215 15.39 -31.99 -6.44
CA PHE A 215 16.45 -32.70 -7.16
C PHE A 215 17.62 -33.04 -6.24
N PHE A 216 18.09 -32.11 -5.39
CA PHE A 216 19.19 -32.37 -4.46
C PHE A 216 18.80 -33.22 -3.25
N THR A 217 17.56 -33.11 -2.76
CA THR A 217 17.07 -33.93 -1.64
C THR A 217 16.83 -35.38 -2.05
N ASP A 218 16.26 -35.61 -3.22
CA ASP A 218 15.70 -36.91 -3.61
C ASP A 218 16.69 -37.73 -4.43
N THR A 219 17.58 -37.07 -5.19
CA THR A 219 18.59 -37.77 -6.00
C THR A 219 19.76 -38.22 -5.13
N ASN A 220 20.08 -39.51 -5.22
CA ASN A 220 21.22 -40.08 -4.52
C ASN A 220 22.55 -39.49 -5.02
N GLY A 221 23.50 -39.29 -4.10
CA GLY A 221 24.79 -38.66 -4.38
C GLY A 221 24.84 -37.14 -4.15
N TYR A 222 23.76 -36.52 -3.69
CA TYR A 222 23.72 -35.09 -3.34
C TYR A 222 23.53 -34.92 -1.82
N TYR A 223 22.34 -34.56 -1.33
CA TYR A 223 22.15 -34.25 0.10
C TYR A 223 22.20 -35.46 1.03
N ASP A 224 22.16 -36.67 0.48
CA ASP A 224 22.46 -37.91 1.20
C ASP A 224 23.97 -38.12 1.46
N THR A 225 24.83 -37.45 0.70
CA THR A 225 26.30 -37.64 0.74
C THR A 225 26.99 -36.55 1.57
N TYR A 226 26.52 -35.32 1.45
CA TYR A 226 27.06 -34.18 2.20
C TYR A 226 26.47 -34.11 3.61
N ARG A 227 27.17 -33.43 4.52
CA ARG A 227 26.83 -33.27 5.94
C ARG A 227 27.25 -31.89 6.44
N SER A 228 26.78 -31.49 7.62
CA SER A 228 27.27 -30.26 8.25
C SER A 228 28.78 -30.32 8.51
N SER A 229 29.49 -29.22 8.32
CA SER A 229 30.93 -29.13 8.64
C SER A 229 31.18 -28.89 10.14
N THR A 230 30.19 -28.31 10.82
CA THR A 230 30.20 -28.00 12.24
C THR A 230 29.18 -28.88 13.00
N PRO A 231 29.46 -29.19 14.28
CA PRO A 231 28.51 -29.93 15.10
C PRO A 231 27.29 -29.06 15.42
N ARG A 232 26.10 -29.66 15.36
CA ARG A 232 24.81 -29.01 15.62
C ARG A 232 24.19 -29.63 16.87
N GLU A 233 23.69 -28.81 17.78
CA GLU A 233 23.15 -29.27 19.06
C GLU A 233 21.82 -30.02 18.92
N ASP A 234 21.00 -29.66 17.93
CA ASP A 234 19.68 -30.27 17.69
C ASP A 234 19.76 -31.73 17.22
N TRP A 235 20.93 -32.18 16.76
CA TRP A 235 21.18 -33.55 16.35
C TRP A 235 22.25 -34.16 17.24
N PRO A 236 21.98 -35.25 17.97
CA PRO A 236 22.99 -35.89 18.78
C PRO A 236 24.09 -36.51 17.91
N TYR A 237 25.29 -36.59 18.47
CA TYR A 237 26.41 -37.31 17.87
C TYR A 237 26.07 -38.79 17.67
N ASP A 238 26.22 -39.27 16.45
CA ASP A 238 25.97 -40.67 16.08
C ASP A 238 27.30 -41.34 15.72
N SER A 239 27.67 -42.41 16.44
CA SER A 239 28.96 -43.08 16.28
C SER A 239 29.13 -43.79 14.93
N THR A 240 28.05 -44.04 14.20
CA THR A 240 28.07 -44.65 12.86
C THR A 240 28.08 -43.60 11.75
N ARG A 241 27.27 -42.53 11.88
CA ARG A 241 27.21 -41.42 10.90
C ARG A 241 28.43 -40.51 11.01
N ASP A 242 28.83 -40.17 12.23
CA ASP A 242 29.83 -39.15 12.56
C ASP A 242 31.21 -39.76 12.85
N ALA A 243 31.39 -41.04 12.50
CA ALA A 243 32.64 -41.76 12.66
C ALA A 243 33.83 -40.97 12.07
N GLY A 244 34.83 -40.69 12.90
CA GLY A 244 36.02 -39.92 12.52
C GLY A 244 35.91 -38.40 12.66
N LEU A 245 34.75 -37.87 13.09
CA LEU A 245 34.55 -36.46 13.42
C LEU A 245 34.67 -36.22 14.93
N ALA A 246 35.03 -34.98 15.31
CA ALA A 246 35.26 -34.62 16.69
C ALA A 246 33.95 -34.62 17.50
N GLN A 247 33.93 -35.37 18.61
CA GLN A 247 32.83 -35.32 19.55
C GLN A 247 32.99 -34.10 20.45
N VAL A 248 32.06 -33.14 20.34
CA VAL A 248 32.07 -31.92 21.17
C VAL A 248 31.39 -32.14 22.51
N ALA A 249 31.79 -31.35 23.52
CA ALA A 249 31.24 -31.44 24.87
C ALA A 249 29.73 -31.15 24.96
N SER A 250 29.17 -30.42 23.98
CA SER A 250 27.72 -30.19 23.88
C SER A 250 26.93 -31.42 23.43
N GLY A 251 27.59 -32.50 22.98
CA GLY A 251 26.93 -33.71 22.49
C GLY A 251 26.36 -33.59 21.07
N GLY A 252 26.54 -32.44 20.41
CA GLY A 252 26.09 -32.20 19.05
C GLY A 252 26.82 -33.03 18.00
N GLY A 253 26.08 -33.46 16.98
CA GLY A 253 26.51 -34.32 15.89
C GLY A 253 26.55 -33.60 14.54
N TYR A 254 26.85 -34.37 13.49
CA TYR A 254 27.02 -33.86 12.13
C TYR A 254 25.94 -34.42 11.19
N PRO A 255 24.70 -33.90 11.24
CA PRO A 255 23.60 -34.41 10.42
C PRO A 255 23.94 -34.38 8.92
N THR A 256 23.42 -35.37 8.20
CA THR A 256 23.46 -35.34 6.73
C THR A 256 22.64 -34.15 6.23
N CYS A 257 22.95 -33.62 5.05
CA CYS A 257 22.22 -32.48 4.50
C CYS A 257 20.73 -32.77 4.32
N ARG A 258 20.37 -34.01 3.97
CA ARG A 258 18.97 -34.46 3.91
C ARG A 258 18.32 -34.39 5.29
N GLN A 259 18.98 -34.94 6.32
CA GLN A 259 18.48 -34.89 7.70
C GLN A 259 18.36 -33.44 8.20
N TRP A 260 19.40 -32.62 8.00
CA TRP A 260 19.39 -31.22 8.40
C TRP A 260 18.25 -30.43 7.73
N TRP A 261 17.90 -30.73 6.48
CA TRP A 261 16.79 -30.08 5.78
C TRP A 261 15.40 -30.54 6.24
N SER A 262 15.18 -31.86 6.37
CA SER A 262 13.83 -32.45 6.46
C SER A 262 13.46 -33.12 7.79
N ASP A 263 14.31 -33.06 8.82
CA ASP A 263 14.09 -33.79 10.08
C ASP A 263 13.02 -33.15 10.99
N GLY A 264 11.75 -33.41 10.67
CA GLY A 264 10.60 -33.05 11.50
C GLY A 264 10.56 -31.58 11.89
N SER A 265 10.40 -31.28 13.19
CA SER A 265 10.40 -29.92 13.75
C SER A 265 11.79 -29.28 13.84
N ASN A 266 12.85 -30.09 13.88
CA ASN A 266 14.23 -29.62 14.03
C ASN A 266 14.85 -29.28 12.66
N GLY A 267 14.29 -29.83 11.59
CA GLY A 267 14.71 -29.57 10.21
C GLY A 267 14.61 -28.10 9.84
N LEU A 268 15.59 -27.65 9.04
CA LEU A 268 15.69 -26.26 8.59
C LEU A 268 14.43 -25.84 7.82
N ARG A 269 13.83 -26.73 7.02
CA ARG A 269 12.60 -26.46 6.27
C ARG A 269 11.43 -26.05 7.18
N ALA A 270 11.21 -26.80 8.26
CA ALA A 270 10.09 -26.53 9.18
C ALA A 270 10.32 -25.25 9.99
N ARG A 271 11.56 -25.00 10.44
CA ARG A 271 11.92 -23.77 11.16
C ARG A 271 11.83 -22.53 10.28
N LEU A 272 12.14 -22.63 8.99
CA LEU A 272 11.95 -21.53 8.03
C LEU A 272 10.46 -21.24 7.77
N LEU A 273 9.61 -22.27 7.66
CA LEU A 273 8.16 -22.07 7.55
C LEU A 273 7.55 -21.47 8.82
N GLY A 274 8.10 -21.80 9.99
CA GLY A 274 7.68 -21.24 11.27
C GLY A 274 7.93 -19.73 11.43
N GLN A 275 8.76 -19.13 10.57
CA GLN A 275 8.98 -17.67 10.55
C GLN A 275 7.84 -16.91 9.86
N VAL A 276 6.97 -17.60 9.10
CA VAL A 276 5.91 -16.98 8.31
C VAL A 276 4.58 -17.09 9.02
N ASP A 277 3.83 -16.00 9.03
CA ASP A 277 2.49 -15.98 9.62
C ASP A 277 1.57 -17.05 8.98
N PRO A 278 0.93 -17.93 9.77
CA PRO A 278 0.03 -18.97 9.26
C PRO A 278 -1.13 -18.43 8.41
N SER A 279 -1.62 -17.23 8.71
CA SER A 279 -2.67 -16.55 7.96
C SER A 279 -2.18 -16.11 6.57
N LEU A 280 -0.94 -15.61 6.45
CA LEU A 280 -0.33 -15.26 5.17
C LEU A 280 -0.13 -16.50 4.31
N LEU A 281 0.37 -17.57 4.91
CA LEU A 281 0.51 -18.88 4.27
C LEU A 281 -0.84 -19.48 3.81
N SER A 282 -1.92 -19.26 4.56
CA SER A 282 -3.26 -19.69 4.15
C SER A 282 -3.83 -18.87 2.98
N ARG A 283 -3.62 -17.53 2.99
CA ARG A 283 -4.03 -16.63 1.91
C ARG A 283 -3.29 -16.93 0.61
N LEU A 284 -1.97 -17.14 0.70
CA LEU A 284 -1.14 -17.53 -0.44
C LEU A 284 -1.55 -18.87 -1.02
N ALA A 285 -1.80 -19.88 -0.19
CA ALA A 285 -2.26 -21.18 -0.67
C ALA A 285 -3.69 -21.14 -1.26
N GLY A 286 -4.56 -20.26 -0.73
CA GLY A 286 -5.88 -20.03 -1.29
C GLY A 286 -5.82 -19.42 -2.69
N TRP A 287 -4.93 -18.43 -2.90
CA TRP A 287 -4.68 -17.87 -4.23
C TRP A 287 -3.97 -18.88 -5.15
N ALA A 288 -2.95 -19.54 -4.65
CA ALA A 288 -2.17 -20.56 -5.36
C ALA A 288 -2.81 -21.95 -5.31
N GLY A 289 -4.15 -22.04 -5.31
CA GLY A 289 -4.88 -23.31 -5.22
C GLY A 289 -4.64 -24.28 -6.39
N PHE A 290 -3.92 -23.84 -7.43
CA PHE A 290 -3.43 -24.65 -8.54
C PHE A 290 -2.10 -25.36 -8.25
N LEU A 291 -1.42 -25.04 -7.15
CA LEU A 291 -0.22 -25.71 -6.68
C LEU A 291 -0.54 -26.60 -5.48
N SER A 292 0.28 -27.62 -5.29
CA SER A 292 0.27 -28.38 -4.04
C SER A 292 0.76 -27.50 -2.89
N ARG A 293 0.28 -27.82 -1.68
CA ARG A 293 0.69 -27.10 -0.46
C ARG A 293 2.22 -27.08 -0.28
N ALA A 294 2.88 -28.18 -0.62
CA ALA A 294 4.33 -28.29 -0.57
C ALA A 294 5.04 -27.33 -1.54
N GLU A 295 4.51 -27.15 -2.75
CA GLU A 295 5.08 -26.20 -3.73
C GLU A 295 4.93 -24.75 -3.29
N VAL A 296 3.78 -24.39 -2.69
CA VAL A 296 3.56 -23.07 -2.11
C VAL A 296 4.56 -22.82 -0.98
N ASP A 297 4.66 -23.75 -0.04
CA ASP A 297 5.60 -23.66 1.08
C ASP A 297 7.06 -23.54 0.59
N ASP A 298 7.48 -24.38 -0.35
CA ASP A 298 8.84 -24.36 -0.92
C ASP A 298 9.14 -23.02 -1.61
N SER A 299 8.16 -22.43 -2.30
CA SER A 299 8.31 -21.13 -2.96
C SER A 299 8.45 -19.97 -1.97
N VAL A 300 7.74 -20.03 -0.84
CA VAL A 300 7.83 -19.04 0.24
C VAL A 300 9.19 -19.13 0.94
N ILE A 301 9.64 -20.36 1.25
CA ILE A 301 10.98 -20.58 1.82
C ILE A 301 12.05 -20.07 0.87
N ARG A 302 11.91 -20.33 -0.44
CA ARG A 302 12.84 -19.82 -1.46
C ARG A 302 12.92 -18.29 -1.46
N ALA A 303 11.79 -17.60 -1.32
CA ALA A 303 11.76 -16.14 -1.23
C ALA A 303 12.51 -15.63 0.00
N ILE A 304 12.21 -16.19 1.17
CA ILE A 304 12.78 -15.79 2.46
C ILE A 304 14.28 -16.10 2.56
N ALA A 305 14.69 -17.29 2.11
CA ALA A 305 16.07 -17.76 2.20
C ALA A 305 17.00 -17.17 1.12
N SER A 306 16.47 -16.54 0.07
CA SER A 306 17.31 -15.92 -0.97
C SER A 306 18.12 -14.73 -0.40
N PRO A 307 19.38 -14.50 -0.81
CA PRO A 307 20.13 -13.29 -0.43
C PRO A 307 19.58 -12.03 -1.12
N ARG A 308 19.66 -10.87 -0.44
CA ARG A 308 19.13 -9.55 -0.87
C ARG A 308 19.54 -9.09 -2.30
N GLN A 309 20.55 -9.70 -2.93
CA GLN A 309 21.13 -9.27 -4.20
C GLN A 309 21.13 -10.30 -5.35
N GLN A 310 20.62 -11.53 -5.15
CA GLN A 310 20.78 -12.58 -6.18
C GLN A 310 19.72 -12.60 -7.29
N LYS A 311 18.65 -11.81 -7.22
CA LYS A 311 17.54 -11.86 -8.19
C LYS A 311 17.76 -11.07 -9.50
N LEU A 312 18.96 -10.58 -9.77
CA LEU A 312 19.27 -9.80 -10.98
C LEU A 312 19.93 -10.61 -12.12
N ASN A 313 20.33 -11.86 -11.87
CA ASN A 313 21.08 -12.68 -12.83
C ASN A 313 20.25 -13.75 -13.56
N GLN A 314 18.93 -13.77 -13.41
CA GLN A 314 18.07 -14.68 -14.19
C GLN A 314 17.82 -14.07 -15.58
N GLY A 315 18.78 -14.29 -16.48
CA GLY A 315 18.66 -13.96 -17.88
C GLY A 315 17.64 -14.85 -18.57
N SER A 316 16.43 -14.32 -18.79
CA SER A 316 15.62 -14.69 -19.94
C SER A 316 14.97 -13.43 -20.51
N VAL A 317 15.55 -12.94 -21.60
CA VAL A 317 14.97 -11.87 -22.42
C VAL A 317 13.93 -12.55 -23.29
N TYR A 318 12.66 -12.51 -22.88
CA TYR A 318 11.57 -12.77 -23.81
C TYR A 318 11.12 -11.46 -24.45
N THR A 319 11.00 -11.53 -25.77
CA THR A 319 10.71 -10.44 -26.70
C THR A 319 9.27 -9.98 -26.58
N ASP A 320 9.10 -8.66 -26.57
CA ASP A 320 7.82 -7.96 -26.68
C ASP A 320 7.06 -8.32 -27.97
N TYR A 321 5.74 -8.13 -27.95
CA TYR A 321 4.79 -8.32 -29.05
C TYR A 321 5.02 -7.26 -30.14
N GLY A 322 6.09 -7.46 -30.90
CA GLY A 322 6.52 -6.58 -31.98
C GLY A 322 7.63 -7.26 -32.77
N GLY A 323 7.28 -8.35 -33.44
CA GLY A 323 8.22 -9.12 -34.26
C GLY A 323 8.88 -8.26 -35.32
N GLN A 324 10.19 -8.09 -35.22
CA GLN A 324 11.06 -7.89 -36.38
C GLN A 324 12.29 -8.78 -36.22
N ILE A 325 12.30 -9.81 -37.07
CA ILE A 325 13.40 -10.73 -37.31
C ILE A 325 14.37 -9.98 -38.24
N ASP A 326 15.16 -9.05 -37.70
CA ASP A 326 16.47 -8.67 -38.25
C ASP A 326 17.19 -7.69 -37.32
N LYS A 327 18.38 -8.08 -36.87
CA LYS A 327 19.22 -7.28 -35.97
C LYS A 327 20.14 -6.38 -36.78
N THR A 328 19.79 -5.11 -36.96
CA THR A 328 20.74 -4.07 -37.40
C THR A 328 21.29 -3.27 -36.21
N LEU A 329 22.62 -3.12 -36.17
CA LEU A 329 23.41 -2.46 -35.11
C LEU A 329 22.90 -1.09 -34.60
N PRO A 330 22.26 -0.21 -35.39
CA PRO A 330 21.81 1.10 -34.90
C PRO A 330 20.73 1.04 -33.81
N ASN A 331 19.94 -0.04 -33.74
CA ASN A 331 18.87 -0.23 -32.75
C ASN A 331 19.37 -0.71 -31.37
N ILE A 332 20.62 -1.17 -31.27
CA ILE A 332 21.23 -1.60 -30.00
C ILE A 332 21.73 -0.39 -29.19
N VAL A 333 22.24 0.63 -29.88
CA VAL A 333 22.82 1.85 -29.25
C VAL A 333 21.72 2.80 -28.74
N THR A 334 20.61 2.92 -29.47
CA THR A 334 19.44 3.68 -29.02
C THR A 334 18.72 2.99 -27.85
N ARG A 335 18.71 1.65 -27.80
CA ARG A 335 18.21 0.88 -26.64
C ARG A 335 19.09 1.00 -25.40
N ALA A 336 20.41 0.92 -25.53
CA ALA A 336 21.33 1.08 -24.40
C ALA A 336 21.19 2.44 -23.67
N THR A 337 20.79 3.50 -24.38
CA THR A 337 20.62 4.83 -23.80
C THR A 337 19.30 4.96 -23.01
N GLY A 338 18.24 4.24 -23.40
CA GLY A 338 16.99 4.12 -22.62
C GLY A 338 17.08 3.10 -21.48
N ASP A 339 17.83 2.02 -21.69
CA ASP A 339 17.99 0.90 -20.75
C ASP A 339 18.82 1.27 -19.51
N VAL A 340 19.81 2.17 -19.62
CA VAL A 340 20.61 2.62 -18.46
C VAL A 340 19.82 3.58 -17.56
N GLY A 341 18.98 4.45 -18.15
CA GLY A 341 18.12 5.38 -17.39
C GLY A 341 17.00 4.66 -16.62
N MET A 342 16.40 3.64 -17.23
CA MET A 342 15.39 2.80 -16.60
C MET A 342 16.01 1.81 -15.61
N ALA A 343 17.13 1.14 -15.90
CA ALA A 343 17.72 0.16 -14.99
C ALA A 343 18.25 0.76 -13.69
N VAL A 344 18.86 1.96 -13.73
CA VAL A 344 19.30 2.68 -12.52
C VAL A 344 18.12 3.31 -11.76
N GLY A 345 17.08 3.75 -12.48
CA GLY A 345 15.83 4.23 -11.88
C GLY A 345 14.99 3.11 -11.23
N ALA A 346 15.01 1.91 -11.78
CA ALA A 346 14.25 0.73 -11.33
C ALA A 346 14.59 0.34 -9.89
N ILE A 347 15.87 0.36 -9.55
CA ILE A 347 16.40 -0.07 -8.25
C ILE A 347 15.82 0.81 -7.12
N ALA A 348 15.59 2.10 -7.40
CA ALA A 348 14.95 3.01 -6.45
C ALA A 348 13.41 3.10 -6.64
N ALA A 349 12.90 2.87 -7.85
CA ALA A 349 11.49 3.06 -8.18
C ALA A 349 10.56 1.98 -7.60
N PHE A 350 10.99 0.72 -7.49
CA PHE A 350 10.10 -0.32 -6.94
C PHE A 350 9.82 -0.14 -5.44
N PRO A 351 10.84 0.00 -4.56
CA PRO A 351 10.58 0.29 -3.16
C PRO A 351 9.84 1.63 -2.99
N ALA A 352 10.11 2.61 -3.85
CA ALA A 352 9.41 3.88 -3.85
C ALA A 352 7.90 3.74 -4.12
N MET A 353 7.49 2.95 -5.11
CA MET A 353 6.08 2.77 -5.46
C MET A 353 5.31 1.95 -4.44
N ASP A 354 5.94 0.96 -3.83
CA ASP A 354 5.35 0.20 -2.73
C ASP A 354 5.13 1.08 -1.49
N VAL A 355 6.12 1.93 -1.16
CA VAL A 355 5.98 2.96 -0.10
C VAL A 355 4.90 3.98 -0.44
N VAL A 356 4.81 4.43 -1.69
CA VAL A 356 3.74 5.34 -2.15
C VAL A 356 2.38 4.70 -1.87
N ARG A 357 2.16 3.44 -2.30
CA ARG A 357 0.89 2.72 -2.11
C ARG A 357 0.50 2.61 -0.64
N GLN A 358 1.45 2.30 0.24
CA GLN A 358 1.21 2.25 1.68
C GLN A 358 0.93 3.64 2.29
N SER A 359 1.55 4.69 1.78
CA SER A 359 1.36 6.05 2.30
C SER A 359 0.08 6.74 1.82
N LEU A 360 -0.50 6.30 0.70
CA LEU A 360 -1.65 6.97 0.07
C LEU A 360 -2.88 7.11 0.98
N PRO A 361 -3.36 6.06 1.67
CA PRO A 361 -4.46 6.20 2.62
C PRO A 361 -4.14 7.17 3.77
N MET A 362 -2.87 7.18 4.22
CA MET A 362 -2.42 8.08 5.29
C MET A 362 -2.45 9.55 4.85
N VAL A 363 -1.93 9.84 3.65
CA VAL A 363 -1.96 11.19 3.06
C VAL A 363 -3.41 11.64 2.89
N LEU A 364 -4.28 10.76 2.41
CA LEU A 364 -5.70 11.09 2.23
C LEU A 364 -6.40 11.39 3.56
N ALA A 365 -6.14 10.62 4.62
CA ALA A 365 -6.69 10.88 5.95
C ALA A 365 -6.25 12.25 6.50
N LEU A 366 -4.98 12.63 6.29
CA LEU A 366 -4.47 13.95 6.64
C LEU A 366 -5.12 15.08 5.83
N LEU A 367 -5.36 14.87 4.52
CA LEU A 367 -6.05 15.84 3.67
C LEU A 367 -7.51 16.04 4.11
N LYS A 368 -8.22 14.95 4.46
CA LYS A 368 -9.58 15.01 5.02
C LYS A 368 -9.61 15.80 6.33
N MET A 369 -8.68 15.55 7.24
CA MET A 369 -8.52 16.31 8.49
C MET A 369 -8.25 17.81 8.21
N ALA A 370 -7.31 18.12 7.33
CA ALA A 370 -6.97 19.50 6.97
C ALA A 370 -8.17 20.25 6.38
N LEU A 371 -8.96 19.59 5.51
CA LEU A 371 -10.19 20.17 4.99
C LEU A 371 -11.14 20.58 6.11
N VAL A 372 -11.43 19.66 7.04
CA VAL A 372 -12.36 19.91 8.16
C VAL A 372 -11.90 21.07 9.04
N ILE A 373 -10.60 21.15 9.33
CA ILE A 373 -10.01 22.25 10.12
C ILE A 373 -10.20 23.60 9.41
N CYS A 374 -10.09 23.65 8.08
CA CYS A 374 -10.21 24.88 7.31
C CYS A 374 -11.66 25.36 7.09
N ILE A 375 -12.67 24.50 7.25
CA ILE A 375 -14.10 24.83 7.04
C ILE A 375 -14.52 26.18 7.67
N PRO A 376 -14.34 26.42 8.98
CA PRO A 376 -14.83 27.65 9.62
C PRO A 376 -14.21 28.91 9.02
N LEU A 377 -12.93 28.86 8.66
CA LEU A 377 -12.24 29.98 8.01
C LEU A 377 -12.74 30.20 6.59
N VAL A 378 -12.92 29.13 5.82
CA VAL A 378 -13.44 29.20 4.45
C VAL A 378 -14.87 29.74 4.43
N LEU A 379 -15.71 29.38 5.41
CA LEU A 379 -17.07 29.91 5.54
C LEU A 379 -17.08 31.42 5.81
N VAL A 380 -16.22 31.90 6.71
CA VAL A 380 -16.08 33.35 6.99
C VAL A 380 -15.57 34.09 5.77
N VAL A 381 -14.47 33.63 5.15
CA VAL A 381 -13.87 34.28 3.97
C VAL A 381 -14.83 34.25 2.77
N GLY A 382 -15.57 33.15 2.60
CA GLY A 382 -16.61 33.00 1.59
C GLY A 382 -17.90 33.74 1.89
N THR A 383 -17.92 34.61 2.91
CA THR A 383 -19.07 35.43 3.32
C THR A 383 -20.35 34.65 3.61
N TYR A 384 -20.23 33.39 4.06
CA TYR A 384 -21.36 32.46 4.23
C TYR A 384 -22.23 32.28 2.98
N ASP A 385 -21.64 32.43 1.79
CA ASP A 385 -22.36 32.22 0.53
C ASP A 385 -22.69 30.73 0.35
N LEU A 386 -23.90 30.44 -0.12
CA LEU A 386 -24.36 29.07 -0.41
C LEU A 386 -23.44 28.38 -1.41
N LYS A 387 -22.94 29.14 -2.39
CA LYS A 387 -21.96 28.64 -3.36
C LYS A 387 -20.70 28.09 -2.68
N THR A 388 -20.20 28.76 -1.64
CA THR A 388 -19.02 28.33 -0.89
C THR A 388 -19.29 27.03 -0.16
N VAL A 389 -20.43 26.92 0.54
CA VAL A 389 -20.83 25.70 1.26
C VAL A 389 -20.93 24.52 0.30
N VAL A 390 -21.62 24.70 -0.83
CA VAL A 390 -21.77 23.66 -1.86
C VAL A 390 -20.40 23.26 -2.42
N THR A 391 -19.52 24.23 -2.72
CA THR A 391 -18.18 23.95 -3.25
C THR A 391 -17.36 23.11 -2.26
N VAL A 392 -17.33 23.49 -0.98
CA VAL A 392 -16.61 22.73 0.06
C VAL A 392 -17.22 21.35 0.26
N SER A 393 -18.55 21.22 0.18
CA SER A 393 -19.25 19.94 0.27
C SER A 393 -18.87 18.99 -0.86
N VAL A 394 -18.76 19.49 -2.09
CA VAL A 394 -18.31 18.67 -3.23
C VAL A 394 -16.82 18.32 -3.09
N VAL A 395 -15.98 19.23 -2.62
CA VAL A 395 -14.56 18.92 -2.35
C VAL A 395 -14.42 17.86 -1.27
N GLN A 396 -15.22 17.94 -0.20
CA GLN A 396 -15.28 16.92 0.84
C GLN A 396 -15.66 15.57 0.21
N PHE A 397 -16.81 15.51 -0.47
CA PHE A 397 -17.27 14.30 -1.14
C PHE A 397 -16.20 13.72 -2.07
N ALA A 398 -15.54 14.57 -2.85
CA ALA A 398 -14.50 14.15 -3.78
C ALA A 398 -13.30 13.49 -3.08
N LEU A 399 -12.85 14.03 -1.94
CA LEU A 399 -11.78 13.43 -1.13
C LEU A 399 -12.20 12.09 -0.53
N PHE A 400 -13.45 11.95 -0.04
CA PHE A 400 -13.95 10.65 0.41
C PHE A 400 -14.01 9.65 -0.76
N PHE A 401 -14.47 10.08 -1.93
CA PHE A 401 -14.59 9.22 -3.11
C PHE A 401 -13.24 8.80 -3.71
N VAL A 402 -12.11 9.42 -3.31
CA VAL A 402 -10.77 8.90 -3.66
C VAL A 402 -10.56 7.47 -3.14
N ASP A 403 -11.19 7.10 -2.01
CA ASP A 403 -11.10 5.74 -1.47
C ASP A 403 -11.59 4.69 -2.49
N PHE A 404 -12.63 5.00 -3.26
CA PHE A 404 -13.12 4.14 -4.35
C PHE A 404 -12.03 3.92 -5.41
N TRP A 405 -11.35 4.98 -5.84
CA TRP A 405 -10.30 4.89 -6.86
C TRP A 405 -9.09 4.11 -6.40
N PHE A 406 -8.68 4.24 -5.13
CA PHE A 406 -7.63 3.40 -4.57
C PHE A 406 -8.03 1.93 -4.56
N GLN A 407 -9.29 1.64 -4.22
CA GLN A 407 -9.78 0.26 -4.17
C GLN A 407 -9.92 -0.34 -5.58
N LEU A 408 -10.34 0.46 -6.55
CA LEU A 408 -10.36 0.07 -7.96
C LEU A 408 -8.93 -0.18 -8.47
N ALA A 409 -7.98 0.68 -8.14
CA ALA A 409 -6.58 0.51 -8.51
C ALA A 409 -5.98 -0.78 -7.92
N ARG A 410 -6.23 -1.09 -6.63
CA ARG A 410 -5.79 -2.38 -6.01
C ARG A 410 -6.39 -3.59 -6.72
N TRP A 411 -7.67 -3.52 -7.05
CA TRP A 411 -8.35 -4.61 -7.75
C TRP A 411 -7.79 -4.81 -9.15
N ILE A 412 -7.60 -3.73 -9.94
CA ILE A 412 -7.00 -3.81 -11.28
C ILE A 412 -5.57 -4.35 -11.20
N ASP A 413 -4.72 -3.84 -10.30
CA ASP A 413 -3.34 -4.32 -10.10
C ASP A 413 -3.33 -5.82 -9.79
N SER A 414 -4.15 -6.26 -8.83
CA SER A 414 -4.24 -7.68 -8.46
C SER A 414 -4.82 -8.55 -9.57
N THR A 415 -5.80 -8.05 -10.34
CA THR A 415 -6.40 -8.78 -11.46
C THR A 415 -5.40 -8.93 -12.61
N ILE A 416 -4.60 -7.90 -12.90
CA ILE A 416 -3.53 -7.97 -13.90
C ILE A 416 -2.47 -8.99 -13.47
N LEU A 417 -2.07 -8.96 -12.19
CA LEU A 417 -1.12 -9.93 -11.65
C LEU A 417 -1.69 -11.36 -11.64
N ASP A 418 -2.96 -11.54 -11.33
CA ASP A 418 -3.64 -12.84 -11.39
C ASP A 418 -3.77 -13.35 -12.84
N ALA A 419 -4.00 -12.47 -13.80
CA ALA A 419 -4.00 -12.84 -15.23
C ALA A 419 -2.61 -13.24 -15.76
N LEU A 420 -1.53 -12.70 -15.18
CA LEU A 420 -0.16 -12.99 -15.61
C LEU A 420 0.47 -14.19 -14.90
N TYR A 421 0.22 -14.35 -13.60
CA TYR A 421 0.85 -15.34 -12.74
C TYR A 421 -0.13 -16.34 -12.10
N GLY A 422 -1.43 -16.03 -12.10
CA GLY A 422 -2.48 -16.83 -11.47
C GLY A 422 -3.20 -17.80 -12.41
N TRP A 423 -4.37 -18.27 -11.97
CA TRP A 423 -5.11 -19.37 -12.60
C TRP A 423 -6.21 -18.91 -13.59
N GLY A 424 -6.58 -17.63 -13.62
CA GLY A 424 -7.69 -17.12 -14.43
C GLY A 424 -7.34 -16.80 -15.89
N PHE A 425 -7.98 -17.53 -16.83
CA PHE A 425 -7.96 -17.40 -18.30
C PHE A 425 -6.70 -17.89 -19.06
N GLY A 426 -6.60 -19.22 -19.25
CA GLY A 426 -6.15 -19.79 -20.53
C GLY A 426 -4.79 -20.51 -20.58
N TRP A 427 -4.73 -21.48 -21.49
CA TRP A 427 -3.68 -22.47 -21.76
C TRP A 427 -2.33 -21.92 -22.28
N ASN A 428 -2.08 -20.61 -22.19
CA ASN A 428 -0.89 -19.93 -22.70
C ASN A 428 -0.39 -18.91 -21.66
N ARG A 429 0.43 -19.36 -20.71
CA ARG A 429 1.08 -18.46 -19.73
C ARG A 429 2.46 -18.03 -20.26
N PRO A 430 2.87 -16.76 -20.09
CA PRO A 430 4.26 -16.34 -20.33
C PRO A 430 5.23 -16.87 -19.26
N HIS A 431 4.74 -17.16 -18.05
CA HIS A 431 5.56 -17.59 -16.91
C HIS A 431 5.12 -18.97 -16.41
N THR A 432 6.05 -19.93 -16.51
CA THR A 432 5.87 -21.34 -16.14
C THR A 432 6.28 -21.65 -14.69
N ASN A 433 7.06 -20.76 -14.07
CA ASN A 433 7.58 -20.94 -12.72
C ASN A 433 6.89 -19.99 -11.73
N PHE A 434 6.19 -20.54 -10.75
CA PHE A 434 5.57 -19.77 -9.67
C PHE A 434 6.64 -19.13 -8.77
N ASP A 435 6.55 -17.82 -8.59
CA ASP A 435 7.34 -17.08 -7.61
C ASP A 435 6.41 -16.20 -6.76
N PRO A 436 6.33 -16.43 -5.43
CA PRO A 436 5.52 -15.61 -4.53
C PRO A 436 6.02 -14.15 -4.44
N LEU A 437 7.21 -13.85 -4.97
CA LEU A 437 7.71 -12.49 -5.15
C LEU A 437 7.25 -11.83 -6.47
N VAL A 438 6.19 -12.35 -7.08
CA VAL A 438 5.37 -11.79 -8.19
C VAL A 438 5.95 -10.50 -8.79
N GLY A 439 6.53 -10.63 -9.98
CA GLY A 439 7.11 -9.55 -10.78
C GLY A 439 8.48 -9.00 -10.35
N LEU A 440 9.23 -9.71 -9.51
CA LEU A 440 10.66 -9.43 -9.26
C LEU A 440 11.62 -10.32 -10.06
N ASN A 441 11.15 -11.38 -10.70
CA ASN A 441 12.05 -12.42 -11.23
C ASN A 441 12.35 -12.36 -12.72
N ASN A 442 11.64 -11.62 -13.58
CA ASN A 442 11.93 -11.64 -15.02
C ASN A 442 11.58 -10.34 -15.77
N ALA A 443 12.55 -9.84 -16.55
CA ALA A 443 12.44 -8.94 -17.71
C ALA A 443 11.77 -7.55 -17.55
N PHE A 444 12.19 -6.62 -18.44
CA PHE A 444 11.70 -5.23 -18.55
C PHE A 444 10.16 -5.09 -18.64
N GLY A 445 9.45 -6.13 -19.09
CA GLY A 445 7.98 -6.15 -19.15
C GLY A 445 7.32 -6.08 -17.77
N ASP A 446 7.83 -6.85 -16.80
CA ASP A 446 7.36 -6.80 -15.41
C ASP A 446 7.65 -5.43 -14.79
N MET A 447 8.81 -4.84 -15.11
CA MET A 447 9.17 -3.49 -14.67
C MET A 447 8.19 -2.42 -15.18
N LEU A 448 7.84 -2.46 -16.47
CA LEU A 448 6.92 -1.51 -17.07
C LEU A 448 5.51 -1.67 -16.47
N LEU A 449 5.07 -2.92 -16.29
CA LEU A 449 3.78 -3.22 -15.68
C LEU A 449 3.69 -2.72 -14.23
N MET A 450 4.75 -2.89 -13.45
CA MET A 450 4.80 -2.34 -12.09
C MET A 450 4.79 -0.81 -12.06
N PHE A 451 5.45 -0.16 -13.01
CA PHE A 451 5.41 1.30 -13.12
C PHE A 451 4.01 1.79 -13.49
N VAL A 452 3.38 1.18 -14.49
CA VAL A 452 2.01 1.52 -14.92
C VAL A 452 1.02 1.26 -13.78
N ALA A 453 1.11 0.11 -13.12
CA ALA A 453 0.21 -0.22 -12.04
C ALA A 453 0.48 0.62 -10.78
N GLY A 454 1.72 1.07 -10.54
CA GLY A 454 2.05 2.02 -9.48
C GLY A 454 1.49 3.42 -9.75
N THR A 455 1.65 3.92 -10.97
CA THR A 455 1.16 5.25 -11.38
C THR A 455 -0.37 5.33 -11.41
N MET A 456 -1.07 4.22 -11.66
CA MET A 456 -2.54 4.15 -11.61
C MET A 456 -3.13 4.68 -10.30
N PHE A 457 -2.46 4.45 -9.17
CA PHE A 457 -2.86 4.94 -7.85
C PHE A 457 -2.80 6.47 -7.71
N LEU A 458 -2.06 7.17 -8.58
CA LEU A 458 -2.00 8.63 -8.62
C LEU A 458 -2.85 9.19 -9.76
N VAL A 459 -2.79 8.55 -10.94
CA VAL A 459 -3.45 9.02 -12.15
C VAL A 459 -4.97 8.91 -12.04
N LEU A 460 -5.52 7.80 -11.51
CA LEU A 460 -6.97 7.62 -11.43
C LEU A 460 -7.62 8.61 -10.45
N PRO A 461 -7.17 8.75 -9.18
CA PRO A 461 -7.67 9.80 -8.30
C PRO A 461 -7.41 11.21 -8.83
N GLY A 462 -6.25 11.43 -9.47
CA GLY A 462 -5.91 12.71 -10.07
C GLY A 462 -6.87 13.09 -11.19
N PHE A 463 -7.24 12.14 -12.05
CA PHE A 463 -8.23 12.32 -13.10
C PHE A 463 -9.60 12.67 -12.52
N TRP A 464 -10.05 11.95 -11.49
CA TRP A 464 -11.30 12.24 -10.79
C TRP A 464 -11.33 13.67 -10.23
N LEU A 465 -10.32 14.05 -9.46
CA LEU A 465 -10.24 15.39 -8.88
C LEU A 465 -10.09 16.48 -9.96
N ALA A 466 -9.41 16.20 -11.07
CA ALA A 466 -9.29 17.11 -12.19
C ALA A 466 -10.62 17.30 -12.92
N SER A 467 -11.42 16.24 -13.05
CA SER A 467 -12.73 16.29 -13.72
C SER A 467 -13.71 17.26 -13.04
N LEU A 468 -13.55 17.53 -11.74
CA LEU A 468 -14.33 18.53 -11.02
C LEU A 468 -14.13 19.96 -11.55
N THR A 469 -12.98 20.23 -12.17
CA THR A 469 -12.73 21.54 -12.79
C THR A 469 -13.61 21.78 -14.01
N TRP A 470 -14.06 20.72 -14.70
CA TRP A 470 -14.95 20.83 -15.87
C TRP A 470 -16.34 21.34 -15.49
N VAL A 471 -16.78 21.07 -14.26
CA VAL A 471 -18.03 21.60 -13.69
C VAL A 471 -17.83 22.88 -12.87
N GLY A 472 -16.66 23.51 -13.00
CA GLY A 472 -16.35 24.81 -12.39
C GLY A 472 -15.83 24.76 -10.95
N ILE A 473 -15.58 23.56 -10.41
CA ILE A 473 -15.05 23.39 -9.05
C ILE A 473 -13.53 23.35 -9.09
N ARG A 474 -12.89 24.39 -8.56
CA ARG A 474 -11.43 24.52 -8.53
C ARG A 474 -10.81 23.70 -7.39
N ALA A 475 -10.83 22.38 -7.51
CA ALA A 475 -10.20 21.45 -6.57
C ALA A 475 -8.72 21.11 -6.90
N GLY A 476 -8.11 21.79 -7.89
CA GLY A 476 -6.80 21.44 -8.44
C GLY A 476 -5.65 21.40 -7.43
N HIS A 477 -5.71 22.19 -6.35
CA HIS A 477 -4.69 22.16 -5.30
C HIS A 477 -4.75 20.90 -4.42
N ALA A 478 -5.90 20.23 -4.31
CA ALA A 478 -6.00 18.95 -3.62
C ALA A 478 -5.25 17.84 -4.38
N ILE A 479 -5.22 17.91 -5.72
CA ILE A 479 -4.43 17.02 -6.58
C ILE A 479 -2.94 17.20 -6.31
N GLN A 480 -2.51 18.46 -6.20
CA GLN A 480 -1.11 18.79 -5.92
C GLN A 480 -0.70 18.28 -4.54
N GLY A 481 -1.54 18.44 -3.51
CA GLY A 481 -1.29 17.88 -2.18
C GLY A 481 -1.14 16.36 -2.19
N LEU A 482 -2.04 15.64 -2.90
CA LEU A 482 -1.96 14.19 -3.03
C LEU A 482 -0.71 13.74 -3.82
N SER A 483 -0.41 14.42 -4.94
CA SER A 483 0.77 14.19 -5.78
C SER A 483 2.06 14.40 -5.00
N ASP A 484 2.20 15.52 -4.31
CA ASP A 484 3.45 15.94 -3.69
C ASP A 484 3.72 15.16 -2.39
N GLY A 485 2.67 14.86 -1.62
CA GLY A 485 2.75 13.93 -0.49
C GLY A 485 3.20 12.53 -0.92
N SER A 486 2.66 12.04 -2.03
CA SER A 486 3.04 10.74 -2.59
C SER A 486 4.44 10.72 -3.18
N LYS A 487 4.83 11.75 -3.94
CA LYS A 487 6.16 11.87 -4.55
C LYS A 487 7.26 11.97 -3.50
N SER A 488 7.04 12.71 -2.42
CA SER A 488 8.01 12.81 -1.32
C SER A 488 8.19 11.48 -0.59
N ALA A 489 7.10 10.74 -0.34
CA ALA A 489 7.16 9.38 0.18
C ALA A 489 7.94 8.44 -0.75
N GLY A 490 7.67 8.50 -2.06
CA GLY A 490 8.41 7.72 -3.06
C GLY A 490 9.90 8.07 -3.12
N GLN A 491 10.25 9.36 -3.06
CA GLN A 491 11.65 9.80 -3.02
C GLN A 491 12.38 9.31 -1.76
N ALA A 492 11.71 9.26 -0.61
CA ALA A 492 12.28 8.70 0.63
C ALA A 492 12.51 7.19 0.52
N GLY A 493 11.53 6.45 -0.01
CA GLY A 493 11.65 5.01 -0.28
C GLY A 493 12.79 4.68 -1.25
N GLY A 494 12.94 5.46 -2.31
CA GLY A 494 14.04 5.30 -3.28
C GLY A 494 15.42 5.65 -2.71
N LYS A 495 15.50 6.63 -1.81
CA LYS A 495 16.77 6.98 -1.11
C LYS A 495 17.19 5.91 -0.10
N GLY A 496 16.25 5.24 0.57
CA GLY A 496 16.56 4.13 1.49
C GLY A 496 17.25 2.95 0.80
N ALA A 497 16.82 2.62 -0.43
CA ALA A 497 17.49 1.62 -1.27
C ALA A 497 18.90 2.07 -1.69
N GLY A 498 19.08 3.34 -2.06
CA GLY A 498 20.38 3.91 -2.45
C GLY A 498 21.39 4.04 -1.30
N ALA A 499 20.93 4.36 -0.09
CA ALA A 499 21.78 4.49 1.10
C ALA A 499 22.37 3.14 1.54
N LEU A 500 21.63 2.04 1.39
CA LEU A 500 22.10 0.68 1.69
C LEU A 500 23.14 0.17 0.67
N THR A 501 23.13 0.69 -0.56
CA THR A 501 24.18 0.40 -1.56
C THR A 501 25.43 1.29 -1.41
N GLY A 502 25.36 2.35 -0.59
CA GLY A 502 26.43 3.32 -0.38
C GLY A 502 27.36 3.02 0.79
N GLY A 503 27.16 1.90 1.50
CA GLY A 503 28.02 1.44 2.59
C GLY A 503 29.39 1.00 2.07
N LYS A 504 30.25 1.95 1.71
CA LYS A 504 31.70 1.72 1.63
C LYS A 504 32.16 1.35 3.04
N LEU A 505 32.35 0.06 3.28
CA LEU A 505 33.26 -0.43 4.32
C LEU A 505 34.60 0.30 4.10
N LYS A 506 34.95 1.16 5.06
CA LYS A 506 36.30 1.71 5.18
C LYS A 506 37.19 0.71 5.89
#